data_AF-A0A8H3FTK6-F1
#
_entry.id   AF-A0A8H3FTK6-F1
#
_cell.length_a   1.000
_cell.length_b   1.000
_cell.length_c   1.000
_cell.angle_alpha   90.00
_cell.angle_beta   90.00
_cell.angle_gamma   90.00
#
_symmetry.space_group_name_H-M   'P 1'
#
loop_
_entity.id
_entity.type
_entity.pdbx_description
1 polymer ?
#
loop_
_entity_poly.entity_id
_entity_poly.type
_entity_poly.pdbx_seq_one_letter_code
_entity_poly.pdbx_strand_id
1 'polypeptide(L)'
;MASSSTPQIFGLPPFQFALITEAVGNIGLVFFLLFYPRTALGWILSNPDRDISLGADVTAQLIGALVVGLTVPLVMSIPSPNAYSTTQAADQQKGFRAATYVVLGSGEIALSLILGWKLFAAMKGEDVGLTQTTLWIAVGTMLSILPIRALFLYIRRDWLQECEQDSGGAAGKKEL
;
A
#
# COMPACT_ATOMS: atom_id res chain seq x y z
N MET A 1 -34.57 4.72 -7.44
CA MET A 1 -33.29 4.05 -7.15
C MET A 1 -32.33 5.11 -6.66
N ALA A 2 -31.83 5.01 -5.43
CA ALA A 2 -30.95 6.03 -4.87
C ALA A 2 -29.58 5.93 -5.55
N SER A 3 -29.19 7.03 -6.19
CA SER A 3 -27.88 7.24 -6.82
C SER A 3 -26.85 7.38 -5.69
N SER A 4 -26.21 6.29 -5.26
CA SER A 4 -25.20 6.36 -4.20
C SER A 4 -23.88 6.81 -4.81
N SER A 5 -23.63 8.12 -4.74
CA SER A 5 -22.31 8.66 -5.01
C SER A 5 -21.28 7.99 -4.10
N THR A 6 -20.19 7.50 -4.69
CA THR A 6 -19.05 6.99 -3.93
C THR A 6 -18.64 8.05 -2.90
N PRO A 7 -18.60 7.73 -1.59
CA PRO A 7 -18.26 8.72 -0.58
C PRO A 7 -16.84 9.24 -0.82
N GLN A 8 -16.63 10.55 -0.69
CA GLN A 8 -15.31 11.14 -0.87
C GLN A 8 -14.61 11.38 0.46
N ILE A 9 -13.30 11.15 0.48
CA ILE A 9 -12.40 11.44 1.60
C ILE A 9 -11.46 12.54 1.13
N PHE A 10 -11.57 13.74 1.73
CA PHE A 10 -10.82 14.94 1.31
C PHE A 10 -10.93 15.25 -0.20
N GLY A 11 -12.10 15.00 -0.79
CA GLY A 11 -12.35 15.23 -2.22
C GLY A 11 -11.86 14.12 -3.15
N LEU A 12 -11.39 12.98 -2.60
CA LEU A 12 -10.93 11.83 -3.38
C LEU A 12 -11.81 10.59 -3.14
N PRO A 13 -12.00 9.74 -4.16
CA PRO A 13 -12.51 8.39 -3.98
C PRO A 13 -11.70 7.62 -2.90
N PRO A 14 -12.32 6.77 -2.07
CA PRO A 14 -11.65 6.12 -0.95
C PRO A 14 -10.44 5.28 -1.37
N PHE A 15 -10.52 4.63 -2.53
CA PHE A 15 -9.41 3.84 -3.07
C PHE A 15 -8.22 4.69 -3.51
N GLN A 16 -8.47 5.84 -4.14
CA GLN A 16 -7.40 6.77 -4.50
C GLN A 16 -6.75 7.37 -3.25
N PHE A 17 -7.55 7.75 -2.26
CA PHE A 17 -7.04 8.23 -0.98
C PHE A 17 -6.15 7.17 -0.29
N ALA A 18 -6.60 5.90 -0.27
CA ALA A 18 -5.82 4.79 0.27
C ALA A 18 -4.51 4.59 -0.50
N LEU A 19 -4.56 4.56 -1.83
CA LEU A 19 -3.38 4.43 -2.69
C LEU A 19 -2.34 5.53 -2.47
N ILE A 20 -2.79 6.79 -2.39
CA ILE A 20 -1.91 7.95 -2.16
C ILE A 20 -1.28 7.86 -0.78
N THR A 21 -2.09 7.57 0.24
CA THR A 21 -1.61 7.44 1.63
C THR A 21 -0.56 6.33 1.72
N GLU A 22 -0.82 5.19 1.08
CA GLU A 22 0.10 4.06 1.06
C GLU A 22 1.39 4.37 0.29
N ALA A 23 1.29 4.98 -0.89
CA ALA A 23 2.46 5.36 -1.68
C ALA A 23 3.35 6.36 -0.92
N VAL A 24 2.75 7.36 -0.27
CA VAL A 24 3.48 8.32 0.57
C VAL A 24 4.12 7.62 1.76
N GLY A 25 3.40 6.71 2.42
CA GLY A 25 3.91 5.90 3.53
C GLY A 25 5.12 5.07 3.11
N ASN A 26 5.04 4.36 1.99
CA ASN A 26 6.13 3.54 1.47
C ASN A 26 7.35 4.39 1.14
N ILE A 27 7.18 5.48 0.37
CA ILE A 27 8.29 6.36 -0.04
C ILE A 27 8.94 7.04 1.19
N GLY A 28 8.12 7.56 2.10
CA GLY A 28 8.60 8.23 3.31
C GLY A 28 9.37 7.29 4.23
N LEU A 29 8.87 6.07 4.43
CA LEU A 29 9.51 5.08 5.29
C LEU A 29 10.85 4.58 4.72
N VAL A 30 10.91 4.36 3.40
CA VAL A 30 12.12 3.78 2.78
C VAL A 30 13.20 4.79 2.42
N PHE A 31 12.92 6.08 2.49
CA PHE A 31 13.91 7.13 2.30
C PHE A 31 15.15 6.92 3.18
N PHE A 32 14.94 6.61 4.46
CA PHE A 32 16.03 6.35 5.40
C PHE A 32 16.77 5.03 5.09
N LEU A 33 16.06 3.98 4.69
CA LEU A 33 16.70 2.71 4.31
C LEU A 33 17.60 2.85 3.07
N LEU A 34 17.23 3.72 2.13
CA LEU A 34 17.99 3.94 0.90
C LEU A 34 19.21 4.82 1.10
N PHE A 35 19.03 6.00 1.70
CA PHE A 35 20.07 7.03 1.75
C PHE A 35 20.86 7.05 3.06
N TYR A 36 20.28 6.50 4.14
CA TYR A 36 20.88 6.50 5.48
C TYR A 36 20.73 5.12 6.15
N PRO A 37 21.16 4.01 5.50
CA PRO A 37 20.87 2.64 5.94
C PRO A 37 21.37 2.36 7.36
N ARG A 38 22.56 2.86 7.73
CA ARG A 38 23.10 2.71 9.09
C ARG A 38 22.23 3.36 10.15
N THR A 39 21.72 4.55 9.87
CA THR A 39 20.79 5.23 10.76
C THR A 39 19.52 4.41 10.87
N ALA A 40 18.93 3.95 9.77
CA ALA A 40 17.73 3.12 9.82
C ALA A 40 17.95 1.81 10.60
N LEU A 41 19.03 1.09 10.31
CA LEU A 41 19.40 -0.16 10.99
C LEU A 41 19.65 0.05 12.49
N GLY A 42 20.18 1.21 12.89
CA GLY A 42 20.35 1.61 14.29
C GLY A 42 19.04 1.63 15.08
N TRP A 43 17.91 1.88 14.42
CA TRP A 43 16.58 1.89 15.05
C TRP A 43 15.87 0.54 14.94
N ILE A 44 16.24 -0.26 13.94
CA ILE A 44 15.61 -1.54 13.60
C ILE A 44 16.20 -2.70 14.39
N LEU A 45 17.52 -2.75 14.52
CA LEU A 45 18.25 -3.87 15.10
C LEU A 45 18.32 -3.75 16.63
N SER A 46 18.25 -4.90 17.31
CA SER A 46 18.39 -4.96 18.77
C SER A 46 19.83 -4.65 19.24
N ASN A 47 20.83 -5.00 18.42
CA ASN A 47 22.26 -4.82 18.74
C ASN A 47 23.02 -4.19 17.54
N PRO A 48 22.80 -2.90 17.24
CA PRO A 48 23.31 -2.28 16.02
C PRO A 48 24.84 -2.24 15.93
N ASP A 49 25.54 -2.04 17.04
CA ASP A 49 27.02 -2.00 17.05
C ASP A 49 27.66 -3.34 16.66
N ARG A 50 26.95 -4.46 16.91
CA ARG A 50 27.40 -5.81 16.56
C ARG A 50 26.98 -6.19 15.14
N ASP A 51 25.74 -5.83 14.76
CA ASP A 51 25.04 -6.45 13.64
C ASP A 51 25.06 -5.59 12.35
N ILE A 52 25.43 -4.31 12.42
CA ILE A 52 25.59 -3.45 11.23
C ILE A 52 26.90 -3.79 10.51
N SER A 53 26.79 -4.66 9.52
CA SER A 53 27.85 -4.98 8.54
C SER A 53 27.61 -4.28 7.21
N LEU A 54 28.63 -4.27 6.33
CA LEU A 54 28.45 -3.83 4.93
C LEU A 54 27.34 -4.60 4.21
N GLY A 55 27.16 -5.89 4.52
CA GLY A 55 26.09 -6.69 3.97
C GLY A 55 24.71 -6.25 4.48
N ALA A 56 24.60 -5.87 5.75
CA ALA A 56 23.37 -5.32 6.33
C ALA A 56 23.01 -3.98 5.68
N ASP A 57 23.99 -3.10 5.47
CA ASP A 57 23.81 -1.81 4.79
C ASP A 57 23.22 -2.01 3.37
N VAL A 58 23.86 -2.86 2.57
CA VAL A 58 23.39 -3.16 1.19
C VAL A 58 22.01 -3.81 1.23
N THR A 59 21.76 -4.73 2.16
CA THR A 59 20.45 -5.39 2.28
C THR A 59 19.35 -4.39 2.62
N ALA A 60 19.61 -3.44 3.53
CA ALA A 60 18.67 -2.38 3.87
C ALA A 60 18.31 -1.53 2.64
N GLN A 61 19.32 -1.17 1.83
CA GLN A 61 19.10 -0.43 0.58
C GLN A 61 18.33 -1.24 -0.45
N LEU A 62 18.64 -2.54 -0.61
CA LEU A 62 17.91 -3.42 -1.52
C LEU A 62 16.44 -3.58 -1.11
N ILE A 63 16.17 -3.70 0.19
CA ILE A 63 14.79 -3.72 0.72
C ILE A 63 14.11 -2.38 0.43
N GLY A 64 14.78 -1.25 0.69
CA GLY A 64 14.25 0.07 0.37
C GLY A 64 13.91 0.21 -1.12
N ALA A 65 14.80 -0.25 -2.00
CA ALA A 65 14.61 -0.20 -3.45
C ALA A 65 13.46 -1.13 -3.91
N LEU A 66 13.34 -2.30 -3.30
CA LEU A 66 12.25 -3.24 -3.56
C LEU A 66 10.90 -2.61 -3.21
N VAL A 67 10.78 -1.96 -2.06
CA VAL A 67 9.53 -1.29 -1.64
C VAL A 67 9.19 -0.14 -2.58
N VAL A 68 10.17 0.67 -3.02
CA VAL A 68 9.93 1.69 -4.06
C VAL A 68 9.45 1.05 -5.36
N GLY A 69 10.08 -0.03 -5.80
CA GLY A 69 9.67 -0.79 -6.99
C GLY A 69 8.24 -1.32 -6.89
N LEU A 70 7.86 -1.87 -5.74
CA LEU A 70 6.49 -2.34 -5.45
C LEU A 70 5.48 -1.19 -5.29
N THR A 71 5.95 0.04 -5.07
CA THR A 71 5.11 1.24 -5.01
C THR A 71 4.75 1.76 -6.40
N VAL A 72 5.53 1.47 -7.43
CA VAL A 72 5.22 1.86 -8.82
C VAL A 72 3.84 1.36 -9.27
N PRO A 73 3.48 0.06 -9.19
CA PRO A 73 2.15 -0.39 -9.60
C PRO A 73 1.01 0.20 -8.75
N LEU A 74 1.25 0.56 -7.48
CA LEU A 74 0.28 1.31 -6.66
C LEU A 74 0.03 2.71 -7.23
N VAL A 75 1.10 3.43 -7.57
CA VAL A 75 1.00 4.77 -8.15
C VAL A 75 0.29 4.72 -9.51
N MET A 76 0.61 3.73 -10.34
CA MET A 76 -0.08 3.51 -11.62
C MET A 76 -1.55 3.14 -11.46
N SER A 77 -1.95 2.67 -10.28
CA SER A 77 -3.35 2.37 -9.94
C SER A 77 -4.15 3.60 -9.52
N ILE A 78 -3.50 4.76 -9.25
CA ILE A 78 -4.17 5.98 -8.78
C ILE A 78 -5.17 6.54 -9.82
N PRO A 79 -4.80 6.75 -11.11
CA PRO A 79 -5.72 7.38 -12.06
C PRO A 79 -7.03 6.59 -12.17
N SER A 80 -8.17 7.27 -12.19
CA SER A 80 -9.49 6.63 -12.36
C SER A 80 -9.59 5.96 -13.73
N PRO A 81 -10.19 4.75 -13.82
CA PRO A 81 -10.72 4.24 -15.08
C PRO A 81 -11.58 5.33 -15.75
N ASN A 82 -11.26 5.69 -16.99
CA ASN A 82 -11.96 6.77 -17.67
C ASN A 82 -13.39 6.33 -18.02
N ALA A 83 -14.40 7.09 -17.55
CA ALA A 83 -15.81 6.84 -17.81
C ALA A 83 -16.20 6.97 -19.30
N TYR A 84 -15.44 7.76 -20.07
CA TYR A 84 -15.68 8.03 -21.49
C TYR A 84 -14.79 7.20 -22.42
N SER A 85 -13.93 6.35 -21.87
CA SER A 85 -13.08 5.44 -22.64
C SER A 85 -13.88 4.20 -23.01
N THR A 86 -13.88 3.84 -24.29
CA THR A 86 -14.43 2.59 -24.81
C THR A 86 -13.91 1.40 -23.99
N THR A 87 -14.85 0.69 -23.37
CA THR A 87 -14.84 -0.55 -22.54
C THR A 87 -13.50 -1.23 -22.25
N GLN A 88 -12.63 -1.49 -23.24
CA GLN A 88 -11.42 -2.30 -23.05
C GLN A 88 -10.34 -1.65 -22.17
N ALA A 89 -10.03 -0.37 -22.32
CA ALA A 89 -8.95 0.26 -21.54
C ALA A 89 -9.35 0.50 -20.08
N ALA A 90 -10.62 0.83 -19.84
CA ALA A 90 -11.17 0.93 -18.49
C ALA A 90 -11.15 -0.45 -17.79
N ASP A 91 -11.54 -1.52 -18.50
CA ASP A 91 -11.52 -2.88 -17.96
C ASP A 91 -10.08 -3.37 -17.68
N GLN A 92 -9.12 -3.03 -18.55
CA GLN A 92 -7.70 -3.29 -18.31
C GLN A 92 -7.20 -2.59 -17.05
N GLN A 93 -7.57 -1.33 -16.83
CA GLN A 93 -7.15 -0.59 -15.65
C GLN A 93 -7.79 -1.13 -14.36
N LYS A 94 -9.07 -1.52 -14.40
CA LYS A 94 -9.72 -2.23 -13.28
C LYS A 94 -9.04 -3.56 -12.97
N GLY A 95 -8.72 -4.34 -14.00
CA GLY A 95 -7.98 -5.59 -13.89
C GLY A 95 -6.59 -5.40 -13.30
N PHE A 96 -5.86 -4.37 -13.75
CA PHE A 96 -4.54 -4.01 -13.24
C PHE A 96 -4.57 -3.61 -11.75
N ARG A 97 -5.55 -2.80 -11.34
CA ARG A 97 -5.76 -2.43 -9.93
C ARG A 97 -6.01 -3.65 -9.05
N ALA A 98 -6.90 -4.53 -9.50
CA ALA A 98 -7.21 -5.76 -8.77
C ALA A 98 -5.99 -6.68 -8.68
N ALA A 99 -5.26 -6.88 -9.78
CA ALA A 99 -4.05 -7.70 -9.80
C ALA A 99 -2.97 -7.13 -8.87
N THR A 100 -2.76 -5.80 -8.91
CA THR A 100 -1.82 -5.11 -8.02
C THR A 100 -2.15 -5.39 -6.55
N TYR A 101 -3.41 -5.24 -6.15
CA TYR A 101 -3.84 -5.49 -4.77
C TYR A 101 -3.72 -6.95 -4.36
N VAL A 102 -3.98 -7.90 -5.26
CA VAL A 102 -3.81 -9.34 -5.00
C VAL A 102 -2.34 -9.68 -4.79
N VAL A 103 -1.45 -9.19 -5.66
CA VAL A 103 -0.01 -9.45 -5.57
C VAL A 103 0.56 -8.85 -4.29
N LEU A 104 0.27 -7.58 -4.00
CA LEU A 104 0.75 -6.92 -2.78
C LEU A 104 0.15 -7.56 -1.53
N GLY A 105 -1.15 -7.83 -1.52
CA GLY A 105 -1.82 -8.51 -0.40
C GLY A 105 -1.22 -9.90 -0.11
N SER A 106 -0.82 -10.66 -1.14
CA SER A 106 -0.17 -11.95 -0.93
C SER A 106 1.19 -11.83 -0.24
N GLY A 107 1.98 -10.81 -0.62
CA GLY A 107 3.25 -10.50 0.04
C GLY A 107 3.04 -10.02 1.49
N GLU A 108 2.06 -9.15 1.71
CA GLU A 108 1.67 -8.67 3.03
C GLU A 108 1.25 -9.81 3.96
N ILE A 109 0.50 -10.81 3.47
CA ILE A 109 0.14 -12.02 4.25
C ILE A 109 1.40 -12.79 4.66
N ALA A 110 2.30 -13.06 3.72
CA ALA A 110 3.53 -13.78 4.00
C ALA A 110 4.39 -13.03 5.05
N LEU A 111 4.55 -11.72 4.87
CA LEU A 111 5.27 -10.86 5.82
C LEU A 111 4.59 -10.84 7.19
N SER A 112 3.25 -10.77 7.24
CA SER A 112 2.48 -10.81 8.49
C SER A 112 2.73 -12.08 9.28
N LEU A 113 2.78 -13.24 8.61
CA LEU A 113 3.05 -14.52 9.26
C LEU A 113 4.47 -14.54 9.84
N ILE A 114 5.46 -14.07 9.07
CA ILE A 114 6.86 -14.01 9.52
C ILE A 114 7.00 -13.06 10.70
N LEU A 115 6.45 -11.84 10.60
CA LEU A 115 6.53 -10.82 11.65
C LEU A 115 5.76 -11.24 12.91
N GLY A 116 4.58 -11.83 12.75
CA GLY A 116 3.79 -12.37 13.87
C GLY A 116 4.54 -13.49 14.59
N TRP A 117 5.18 -14.40 13.86
CA TRP A 117 6.03 -15.44 14.44
C TRP A 117 7.22 -14.84 15.20
N LYS A 118 7.91 -13.87 14.61
CA LYS A 118 9.05 -13.18 15.23
C LYS A 118 8.64 -12.39 16.48
N LEU A 119 7.49 -11.72 16.45
CA LEU A 119 6.95 -11.05 17.62
C LEU A 119 6.60 -12.05 18.74
N PHE A 120 6.01 -13.19 18.40
CA PHE A 120 5.71 -14.24 19.37
C PHE A 120 6.97 -14.82 20.01
N ALA A 121 8.01 -15.09 19.22
CA ALA A 121 9.32 -15.50 19.73
C ALA A 121 9.95 -14.43 20.64
N ALA A 122 9.91 -13.15 20.23
CA ALA A 122 10.41 -12.03 21.04
C ALA A 122 9.66 -11.90 22.39
N MET A 123 8.34 -12.12 22.41
CA MET A 123 7.55 -12.11 23.66
C MET A 123 7.94 -13.24 24.62
N LYS A 124 8.57 -14.32 24.13
CA LYS A 124 9.14 -15.39 24.96
C LYS A 124 10.58 -15.12 25.41
N GLY A 125 11.14 -13.97 25.05
CA GLY A 125 12.51 -13.59 25.39
C GLY A 125 13.57 -14.11 24.41
N GLU A 126 13.18 -14.62 23.23
CA GLU A 126 14.14 -15.01 22.19
C GLU A 126 14.73 -13.78 21.50
N ASP A 127 16.05 -13.78 21.25
CA ASP A 127 16.67 -12.76 20.40
C ASP A 127 16.32 -13.05 18.94
N VAL A 128 15.51 -12.17 18.36
CA VAL A 128 15.06 -12.25 16.97
C VAL A 128 15.77 -11.26 16.05
N GLY A 129 16.77 -10.53 16.57
CA GLY A 129 17.60 -9.58 15.83
C GLY A 129 16.93 -8.23 15.55
N LEU A 130 15.70 -8.01 15.99
CA LEU A 130 14.93 -6.78 15.81
C LEU A 130 14.51 -6.19 17.16
N THR A 131 14.42 -4.86 17.23
CA THR A 131 13.83 -4.23 18.41
C THR A 131 12.35 -4.61 18.53
N GLN A 132 11.87 -4.71 19.78
CA GLN A 132 10.47 -5.03 20.04
C GLN A 132 9.53 -3.94 19.49
N THR A 133 9.95 -2.68 19.55
CA THR A 133 9.21 -1.55 18.96
C THR A 133 9.06 -1.70 17.45
N THR A 134 10.14 -2.06 16.74
CA THR A 134 10.09 -2.30 15.30
C THR A 134 9.13 -3.44 14.94
N LEU A 135 9.15 -4.54 15.70
CA LEU A 135 8.23 -5.65 15.48
C LEU A 135 6.77 -5.24 15.68
N TRP A 136 6.45 -4.49 16.73
CA TRP A 136 5.10 -4.00 16.97
C TRP A 136 4.63 -3.06 15.88
N ILE A 137 5.47 -2.11 15.46
CA ILE A 137 5.15 -1.20 14.36
C ILE A 137 4.91 -2.01 13.08
N ALA A 138 5.81 -2.93 12.74
CA ALA A 138 5.69 -3.72 11.52
C ALA A 138 4.42 -4.58 11.50
N VAL A 139 4.13 -5.30 12.59
CA VAL A 139 2.89 -6.08 12.73
C VAL A 139 1.66 -5.17 12.70
N GLY A 140 1.68 -4.05 13.41
CA GLY A 140 0.58 -3.08 13.43
C GLY A 140 0.28 -2.50 12.04
N THR A 141 1.31 -2.15 11.27
CA THR A 141 1.19 -1.70 9.89
C THR A 141 0.58 -2.79 9.00
N MET A 142 1.03 -4.04 9.13
CA MET A 142 0.45 -5.13 8.34
C MET A 142 -1.02 -5.36 8.69
N LEU A 143 -1.37 -5.33 9.98
CA LEU A 143 -2.73 -5.48 10.47
C LEU A 143 -3.66 -4.33 10.07
N SER A 144 -3.14 -3.16 9.71
CA SER A 144 -3.95 -2.06 9.19
C SER A 144 -4.11 -2.12 7.66
N ILE A 145 -3.08 -2.54 6.92
CA ILE A 145 -3.12 -2.58 5.45
C ILE A 145 -3.92 -3.79 4.93
N LEU A 146 -3.72 -4.99 5.50
CA LEU A 146 -4.40 -6.20 5.01
C LEU A 146 -5.93 -6.11 5.02
N PRO A 147 -6.59 -5.59 6.08
CA PRO A 147 -8.03 -5.36 6.06
C PRO A 147 -8.46 -4.38 4.97
N ILE A 148 -7.66 -3.35 4.69
CA ILE A 148 -7.94 -2.39 3.61
C ILE A 148 -7.88 -3.09 2.25
N ARG A 149 -6.90 -3.97 2.01
CA ARG A 149 -6.85 -4.81 0.80
C ARG A 149 -8.11 -5.67 0.68
N ALA A 150 -8.47 -6.38 1.75
CA ALA A 150 -9.63 -7.26 1.76
C ALA A 150 -10.93 -6.48 1.53
N LEU A 151 -11.05 -5.28 2.12
CA LEU A 151 -12.16 -4.36 1.90
C LEU A 151 -12.32 -4.08 0.41
N PHE A 152 -11.29 -3.59 -0.28
CA PHE A 152 -11.39 -3.23 -1.70
C PHE A 152 -11.51 -4.43 -2.65
N LEU A 153 -10.91 -5.58 -2.30
CA LEU A 153 -10.95 -6.77 -3.17
C LEU A 153 -12.25 -7.57 -3.06
N TYR A 154 -12.88 -7.61 -1.89
CA TYR A 154 -13.99 -8.52 -1.62
C TYR A 154 -15.29 -7.83 -1.16
N ILE A 155 -15.20 -6.72 -0.44
CA ILE A 155 -16.38 -6.08 0.18
C ILE A 155 -16.86 -4.88 -0.65
N ARG A 156 -15.94 -3.97 -0.99
CA ARG A 156 -16.17 -2.73 -1.73
C ARG A 156 -15.44 -2.75 -3.07
N ARG A 157 -15.76 -3.76 -3.89
CA ARG A 157 -15.21 -3.89 -5.25
C ARG A 157 -15.62 -2.73 -6.14
N ASP A 158 -16.80 -2.15 -5.87
CA ASP A 158 -17.27 -0.90 -6.46
C ASP A 158 -16.25 0.23 -6.28
N TRP A 159 -15.59 0.26 -5.11
CA TRP A 159 -14.58 1.27 -4.79
C TRP A 159 -13.22 1.07 -5.45
N LEU A 160 -12.98 -0.09 -6.06
CA LEU A 160 -11.73 -0.34 -6.78
C LEU A 160 -11.88 -0.04 -8.27
N GLN A 161 -13.12 -0.07 -8.76
CA GLN A 161 -13.45 -0.11 -10.19
C GLN A 161 -13.86 1.25 -10.79
N GLU A 162 -13.70 2.37 -10.09
CA GLU A 162 -14.51 3.57 -10.36
C GLU A 162 -14.49 4.08 -11.81
N CYS A 163 -15.69 4.19 -12.36
CA CYS A 163 -16.09 5.25 -13.29
C CYS A 163 -17.28 5.99 -12.64
N GLU A 164 -17.37 7.31 -12.81
CA GLU A 164 -18.35 8.18 -12.13
C GLU A 164 -19.81 8.04 -12.65
N GLN A 165 -20.74 8.39 -11.76
CA GLN A 165 -22.12 8.83 -12.05
C GLN A 165 -22.18 9.86 -13.19
N ASP A 166 -23.29 9.85 -13.92
CA ASP A 166 -23.68 10.89 -14.87
C ASP A 166 -23.46 12.31 -14.33
N SER A 167 -22.51 13.04 -14.91
CA SER A 167 -22.54 14.51 -14.97
C SER A 167 -23.55 14.99 -16.02
N GLY A 168 -24.73 14.36 -16.05
CA GLY A 168 -25.82 14.65 -16.99
C GLY A 168 -26.67 15.81 -16.50
N GLY A 169 -26.14 17.04 -16.57
CA GLY A 169 -26.88 18.22 -16.11
C GLY A 169 -26.38 19.56 -16.65
N ALA A 170 -25.59 19.59 -17.73
CA ALA A 170 -25.19 20.85 -18.38
C ALA A 170 -25.19 20.76 -19.92
N ALA A 171 -25.92 19.82 -20.50
CA ALA A 171 -26.09 19.69 -21.95
C ALA A 171 -27.58 19.69 -22.29
N GLY A 172 -28.22 20.85 -22.18
CA GLY A 172 -29.66 20.97 -22.43
C GLY A 172 -30.16 22.40 -22.49
N LYS A 173 -29.42 23.30 -23.15
CA LYS A 173 -29.95 24.57 -23.64
C LYS A 173 -29.00 25.14 -24.70
N LYS A 174 -29.18 24.66 -25.92
CA LYS A 174 -28.92 25.37 -27.17
C LYS A 174 -29.36 24.40 -28.26
N GLU A 175 -30.62 24.45 -28.62
CA GLU A 175 -31.04 24.58 -30.02
C GLU A 175 -32.28 25.47 -30.05
N LEU A 176 -32.32 26.33 -31.07
CA LEU A 176 -33.26 27.40 -31.34
C LEU A 176 -34.65 26.89 -31.71
#